data_AF-A0A650CQN3-F1
#
_entry.id   AF-A0A650CQN3-F1
#
_cell.length_a   1.000
_cell.length_b   1.000
_cell.length_c   1.000
_cell.angle_alpha   90.00
_cell.angle_beta   90.00
_cell.angle_gamma   90.00
#
_symmetry.space_group_name_H-M   'P 1'
#
loop_
_entity.id
_entity.type
_entity.pdbx_description
1 polymer ?
#
loop_
_entity_poly.entity_id
_entity_poly.type
_entity_poly.pdbx_seq_one_letter_code
_entity_poly.pdbx_strand_id
1 'polypeptide(L)'
;MENFWMYYRGIEKGTKVTYDEFISDHSLKSEVLNSIKNMYNLIRQEVKKRFGIGEIRLSDAIWELAKRKIIKSELIQEYLDVLEAVEKIDMIDDFTIYTMLVRIMEDLEELYFSVIKFKTD
;
A
#
# COMPACT_ATOMS: atom_id res chain seq x y z
N MET A 1 -7.09 -6.85 11.27
CA MET A 1 -7.26 -5.42 11.63
C MET A 1 -6.09 -4.89 12.44
N GLU A 2 -5.61 -5.56 13.48
CA GLU A 2 -4.46 -5.09 14.27
C GLU A 2 -3.18 -4.88 13.43
N ASN A 3 -2.83 -5.84 12.56
CA ASN A 3 -1.69 -5.71 11.65
C ASN A 3 -1.80 -4.51 10.70
N PHE A 4 -3.00 -4.21 10.20
CA PHE A 4 -3.22 -3.05 9.33
C PHE A 4 -2.85 -1.75 10.05
N TRP A 5 -3.41 -1.52 11.24
CA TRP A 5 -3.16 -0.30 12.00
C TRP A 5 -1.71 -0.19 12.47
N MET A 6 -1.04 -1.32 12.72
CA MET A 6 0.39 -1.35 13.00
C MET A 6 1.20 -0.83 11.81
N TYR A 7 0.98 -1.37 10.61
CA TYR A 7 1.71 -0.93 9.41
C TYR A 7 1.33 0.50 9.02
N TYR A 8 0.05 0.87 9.06
CA TYR A 8 -0.41 2.23 8.79
C TYR A 8 0.31 3.26 9.65
N ARG A 9 0.34 3.06 10.97
CA ARG A 9 1.06 3.94 11.90
C ARG A 9 2.57 3.97 11.64
N GLY A 10 3.14 2.85 11.19
CA GLY A 10 4.55 2.80 10.76
C GLY A 10 4.83 3.73 9.59
N ILE A 11 3.94 3.78 8.58
CA ILE A 11 4.05 4.70 7.44
C ILE A 11 3.80 6.14 7.88
N GLU A 12 2.76 6.36 8.70
CA GLU A 12 2.34 7.68 9.22
C GLU A 12 3.45 8.40 10.01
N LYS A 13 4.37 7.67 10.65
CA LYS A 13 5.54 8.29 11.27
C LYS A 13 6.41 9.04 10.27
N GLY A 14 6.59 8.49 9.07
CA GLY A 14 7.38 9.11 8.00
C GLY A 14 6.72 10.36 7.42
N THR A 15 5.39 10.45 7.44
CA THR A 15 4.66 11.64 6.94
C THR A 15 4.68 12.82 7.92
N LYS A 16 5.11 12.60 9.17
CA LYS A 16 5.12 13.59 10.25
C LYS A 16 6.47 14.26 10.48
N VAL A 17 7.50 13.85 9.73
CA VAL A 17 8.85 14.40 9.81
C VAL A 17 9.20 15.11 8.51
N THR A 18 10.20 15.99 8.55
CA THR A 18 10.78 16.60 7.35
C THR A 18 11.60 15.58 6.55
N TYR A 19 11.90 15.91 5.29
CA TYR A 19 12.75 15.07 4.45
C TYR A 19 14.13 14.86 5.06
N ASP A 20 14.75 15.91 5.61
CA ASP A 20 16.08 15.85 6.22
C ASP A 20 16.11 14.92 7.45
N GLU A 21 15.07 14.95 8.28
CA GLU A 21 14.88 14.02 9.39
C GLU A 21 14.68 12.59 8.89
N PHE A 22 13.89 12.40 7.83
CA PHE A 22 13.63 11.09 7.25
C PHE A 22 14.89 10.40 6.70
N ILE A 23 15.77 11.14 6.02
CA ILE A 23 17.00 10.56 5.45
C ILE A 23 18.10 10.35 6.49
N SER A 24 18.12 11.16 7.54
CA SER A 24 19.14 11.08 8.59
C SER A 24 18.82 10.03 9.67
N ASP A 25 17.54 9.75 9.92
CA ASP A 25 17.12 8.66 10.79
C ASP A 25 16.93 7.33 10.03
N HIS A 26 18.00 6.54 9.95
CA HIS A 26 17.97 5.23 9.31
C HIS A 26 17.00 4.24 9.94
N SER A 27 16.74 4.35 11.25
CA SER A 27 15.81 3.46 11.95
C SER A 27 14.38 3.77 11.55
N LEU A 28 14.00 5.05 11.56
CA LEU A 28 12.69 5.52 11.09
C LEU A 28 12.48 5.13 9.62
N LYS A 29 13.45 5.41 8.75
CA LYS A 29 13.35 5.06 7.33
C LYS A 29 13.12 3.57 7.13
N SER A 30 13.91 2.73 7.79
CA SER A 30 13.75 1.27 7.73
C SER A 30 12.37 0.83 8.23
N GLU A 31 11.89 1.40 9.33
CA GLU A 31 10.55 1.12 9.86
C GLU A 31 9.45 1.46 8.85
N VAL A 32 9.52 2.65 8.24
CA VAL A 32 8.56 3.12 7.24
C VAL A 32 8.56 2.19 6.02
N LEU A 33 9.73 1.92 5.42
CA LEU A 33 9.83 1.05 4.24
C LEU A 33 9.32 -0.37 4.50
N ASN A 34 9.65 -0.94 5.67
CA ASN A 34 9.15 -2.25 6.06
C ASN A 34 7.63 -2.22 6.27
N SER A 35 7.09 -1.15 6.84
CA SER A 35 5.65 -0.99 7.04
C SER A 35 4.90 -0.92 5.70
N ILE A 36 5.42 -0.18 4.72
CA ILE A 36 4.88 -0.14 3.34
C ILE A 36 4.83 -1.55 2.73
N LYS A 37 5.98 -2.26 2.73
CA LYS A 37 6.06 -3.62 2.17
C LYS A 37 5.11 -4.60 2.87
N ASN A 38 5.00 -4.50 4.19
CA ASN A 38 4.14 -5.37 4.96
C ASN A 38 2.65 -5.06 4.74
N MET A 39 2.28 -3.79 4.59
CA MET A 39 0.92 -3.36 4.26
C MET A 39 0.50 -3.86 2.86
N TYR A 40 1.37 -3.73 1.86
CA TYR A 40 1.18 -4.33 0.53
C TYR A 40 0.95 -5.84 0.62
N ASN A 41 1.82 -6.54 1.37
CA ASN A 41 1.72 -7.99 1.50
C ASN A 41 0.43 -8.43 2.22
N LEU A 42 0.00 -7.68 3.25
CA LEU A 42 -1.26 -7.91 3.94
C LEU A 42 -2.44 -7.79 2.96
N ILE A 43 -2.50 -6.73 2.16
CA ILE A 43 -3.57 -6.52 1.17
C ILE A 43 -3.57 -7.66 0.15
N ARG A 44 -2.40 -8.01 -0.40
CA ARG A 44 -2.26 -9.13 -1.33
C ARG A 44 -2.79 -10.44 -0.76
N GLN A 45 -2.46 -10.74 0.51
CA GLN A 45 -2.95 -11.94 1.19
C GLN A 45 -4.47 -11.93 1.36
N GLU A 46 -5.06 -10.79 1.74
CA GLU A 46 -6.52 -10.68 1.87
C GLU A 46 -7.22 -10.80 0.51
N VAL A 47 -6.69 -10.17 -0.54
CA VAL A 47 -7.21 -10.31 -1.91
C VAL A 47 -7.17 -11.77 -2.36
N LYS A 48 -6.03 -12.46 -2.17
CA LYS A 48 -5.89 -13.88 -2.49
C LYS A 48 -6.88 -14.74 -1.71
N LYS A 49 -6.94 -14.56 -0.39
CA LYS A 49 -7.80 -15.33 0.51
C LYS A 49 -9.29 -15.18 0.18
N ARG A 50 -9.72 -13.96 -0.17
CA ARG A 50 -11.15 -13.64 -0.37
C ARG A 50 -11.64 -13.90 -1.79
N PHE A 51 -10.78 -13.71 -2.79
CA PHE A 51 -11.20 -13.67 -4.19
C PHE A 51 -10.46 -14.64 -5.10
N GLY A 52 -9.41 -15.30 -4.60
CA GLY A 52 -8.62 -16.27 -5.37
C GLY A 52 -7.79 -15.67 -6.50
N ILE A 53 -7.40 -14.38 -6.40
CA ILE A 53 -6.63 -13.65 -7.42
C ILE A 53 -5.38 -13.00 -6.79
N GLY A 54 -4.47 -12.47 -7.64
CA GLY A 54 -3.28 -11.75 -7.18
C GLY A 54 -2.18 -12.64 -6.61
N GLU A 55 -1.97 -13.83 -7.21
CA GLU A 55 -0.99 -14.80 -6.70
C GLU A 55 0.45 -14.30 -6.76
N ILE A 56 0.80 -13.58 -7.81
CA ILE A 56 2.16 -13.08 -8.05
C ILE A 56 2.24 -11.63 -7.57
N ARG A 57 1.48 -10.72 -8.20
CA ARG A 57 1.43 -9.30 -7.85
C ARG A 57 0.02 -8.84 -7.55
N LEU A 58 -0.09 -7.87 -6.65
CA LEU A 58 -1.37 -7.23 -6.34
C LEU A 58 -1.86 -6.34 -7.50
N SER A 59 -0.94 -5.75 -8.27
CA SER A 59 -1.23 -4.96 -9.47
C SER A 59 -2.03 -5.75 -10.51
N ASP A 60 -1.71 -7.03 -10.70
CA ASP A 60 -2.45 -7.95 -11.60
C ASP A 60 -3.93 -8.13 -11.19
N ALA A 61 -4.24 -7.93 -9.90
CA ALA A 61 -5.59 -8.12 -9.37
C ALA A 61 -6.47 -6.87 -9.46
N ILE A 62 -5.91 -5.66 -9.63
CA ILE A 62 -6.66 -4.39 -9.59
C ILE A 62 -7.80 -4.37 -10.61
N TRP A 63 -7.53 -4.77 -11.85
CA TRP A 63 -8.55 -4.81 -12.89
C TRP A 63 -9.69 -5.77 -12.56
N GLU A 64 -9.38 -6.93 -11.99
CA GLU A 64 -10.39 -7.91 -11.57
C GLU A 64 -11.21 -7.41 -10.37
N LEU A 65 -10.58 -6.72 -9.42
CA LEU A 65 -11.28 -6.08 -8.30
C LEU A 65 -12.27 -5.01 -8.82
N ALA A 66 -11.88 -4.21 -9.81
CA ALA A 66 -12.74 -3.21 -10.42
C ALA A 66 -13.90 -3.83 -11.22
N LYS A 67 -13.65 -4.86 -12.02
CA LYS A 67 -14.70 -5.60 -12.75
C LYS A 67 -15.76 -6.16 -11.80
N ARG A 68 -15.34 -6.62 -10.62
CA ARG A 68 -16.21 -7.13 -9.55
C ARG A 68 -16.85 -6.03 -8.70
N LYS A 69 -16.61 -4.74 -9.02
CA LYS A 69 -17.09 -3.57 -8.28
C LYS A 69 -16.66 -3.55 -6.81
N ILE A 70 -15.54 -4.18 -6.49
CA ILE A 70 -14.95 -4.17 -5.14
C ILE A 70 -14.25 -2.84 -4.89
N ILE A 71 -13.58 -2.31 -5.91
CA ILE A 71 -13.02 -0.97 -5.94
C ILE A 71 -13.73 -0.13 -7.01
N LYS A 72 -13.62 1.19 -6.87
CA LYS A 72 -14.14 2.13 -7.86
C LYS A 72 -13.26 2.15 -9.10
N SER A 73 -13.87 2.24 -10.28
CA SER A 73 -13.16 2.22 -11.57
C SER A 73 -12.24 3.43 -11.76
N GLU A 74 -12.62 4.59 -11.21
CA GLU A 74 -11.84 5.82 -11.32
C GLU A 74 -10.50 5.76 -10.56
N LEU A 75 -10.36 4.85 -9.59
CA LEU A 75 -9.15 4.70 -8.76
C LEU A 75 -8.14 3.69 -9.31
N ILE A 76 -8.45 3.04 -10.44
CA ILE A 76 -7.60 1.97 -10.99
C ILE A 76 -6.17 2.47 -11.24
N GLN A 77 -6.02 3.62 -11.91
CA GLN A 77 -4.70 4.14 -12.24
C GLN A 77 -3.92 4.54 -10.97
N GLU A 78 -4.61 5.15 -10.00
CA GLU A 78 -4.00 5.57 -8.74
C GLU A 78 -3.41 4.37 -7.99
N TYR A 79 -4.17 3.28 -7.90
CA TYR A 79 -3.68 2.04 -7.30
C TYR A 79 -2.54 1.40 -8.09
N LEU A 80 -2.62 1.36 -9.42
CA LEU A 80 -1.55 0.77 -10.23
C LEU A 80 -0.22 1.53 -10.05
N ASP A 81 -0.26 2.85 -10.05
CA ASP A 81 0.93 3.69 -9.83
C ASP A 81 1.55 3.42 -8.44
N VAL A 82 0.74 3.40 -7.39
CA VAL A 82 1.23 3.16 -6.02
C VAL A 82 1.78 1.75 -5.87
N LEU A 83 1.08 0.74 -6.39
CA LEU A 83 1.54 -0.65 -6.29
C LEU A 83 2.83 -0.88 -7.07
N GLU A 84 2.99 -0.26 -8.25
CA GLU A 84 4.24 -0.31 -8.99
C GLU A 84 5.39 0.34 -8.21
N ALA A 85 5.15 1.50 -7.58
CA ALA A 85 6.15 2.16 -6.76
C ALA A 85 6.54 1.30 -5.54
N VAL A 86 5.56 0.70 -4.86
CA VAL A 86 5.81 -0.17 -3.69
C VAL A 86 6.58 -1.45 -4.09
N GLU A 87 6.25 -2.07 -5.22
CA GLU A 87 6.95 -3.26 -5.73
C GLU A 87 8.40 -2.98 -6.09
N LYS A 88 8.71 -1.74 -6.49
CA LYS A 88 10.05 -1.28 -6.87
C LYS A 88 10.71 -0.42 -5.80
N ILE A 89 10.17 -0.36 -4.58
CA ILE A 89 10.56 0.64 -3.58
C ILE A 89 12.05 0.66 -3.24
N ASP A 90 12.72 -0.49 -3.31
CA ASP A 90 14.17 -0.61 -3.07
C ASP A 90 15.03 -0.03 -4.21
N MET A 91 14.43 0.33 -5.34
CA MET A 91 15.08 0.89 -6.53
C MET A 91 14.74 2.38 -6.75
N ILE A 92 13.86 2.94 -5.91
CA ILE A 92 13.43 4.34 -5.98
C ILE A 92 14.31 5.17 -5.04
N ASP A 93 14.62 6.40 -5.43
CA ASP A 93 15.38 7.31 -4.58
C ASP A 93 14.58 7.77 -3.34
N ASP A 94 15.28 8.08 -2.26
CA ASP A 94 14.68 8.46 -0.98
C ASP A 94 13.73 9.66 -1.09
N PHE A 95 14.04 10.63 -1.95
CA PHE A 95 13.21 11.83 -2.14
C PHE A 95 11.87 11.48 -2.78
N THR A 96 11.90 10.70 -3.87
CA THR A 96 10.68 10.21 -4.51
C THR A 96 9.83 9.40 -3.53
N ILE A 97 10.43 8.47 -2.76
CA ILE A 97 9.70 7.71 -1.73
C ILE A 97 9.03 8.65 -0.72
N TYR A 98 9.81 9.60 -0.17
CA TYR A 98 9.33 10.54 0.84
C TYR A 98 8.13 11.36 0.34
N THR A 99 8.21 11.90 -0.88
CA THR A 99 7.10 12.68 -1.47
C THR A 99 5.84 11.85 -1.73
N MET A 100 5.98 10.53 -1.88
CA MET A 100 4.88 9.60 -2.11
C MET A 100 4.26 9.02 -0.83
N LEU A 101 4.83 9.25 0.36
CA LEU A 101 4.41 8.56 1.59
C LEU A 101 2.92 8.70 1.89
N VAL A 102 2.37 9.92 1.77
CA VAL A 102 0.95 10.18 2.02
C VAL A 102 0.09 9.41 1.02
N ARG A 103 0.42 9.49 -0.27
CA ARG A 103 -0.32 8.78 -1.33
C ARG A 103 -0.26 7.27 -1.15
N ILE A 104 0.91 6.71 -0.84
CA ILE A 104 1.06 5.28 -0.53
C ILE A 104 0.18 4.89 0.65
N MET A 105 0.18 5.70 1.73
CA MET A 105 -0.60 5.42 2.93
C MET A 105 -2.11 5.42 2.64
N GLU A 106 -2.61 6.47 1.97
CA GLU A 106 -4.03 6.67 1.69
C GLU A 106 -4.55 5.65 0.67
N ASP A 107 -3.84 5.44 -0.44
CA ASP A 107 -4.28 4.53 -1.51
C ASP A 107 -4.27 3.07 -1.03
N LEU A 108 -3.26 2.67 -0.25
CA LEU A 108 -3.25 1.33 0.35
C LEU A 108 -4.33 1.16 1.44
N GLU A 109 -4.64 2.22 2.21
CA GLU A 109 -5.74 2.21 3.17
C GLU A 109 -7.09 2.01 2.48
N GLU A 110 -7.38 2.79 1.45
CA GLU A 110 -8.63 2.69 0.72
C GLU A 110 -8.77 1.32 0.03
N LEU A 111 -7.69 0.84 -0.59
CA LEU A 111 -7.67 -0.49 -1.22
C LEU A 111 -7.92 -1.60 -0.18
N TYR A 112 -7.24 -1.55 0.97
CA TYR A 112 -7.47 -2.51 2.06
C TYR A 112 -8.93 -2.50 2.51
N PHE A 113 -9.49 -1.32 2.80
CA PHE A 113 -10.85 -1.24 3.30
C PHE A 113 -11.90 -1.63 2.25
N SER A 114 -11.66 -1.32 0.98
CA SER A 114 -12.50 -1.80 -0.12
C SER A 114 -12.51 -3.33 -0.17
N VAL A 115 -11.33 -3.95 -0.06
CA VAL A 115 -11.18 -5.41 -0.04
C VAL A 115 -11.85 -6.04 1.17
N ILE A 116 -11.66 -5.54 2.40
CA ILE A 116 -12.18 -6.19 3.62
C ILE A 116 -13.66 -5.90 3.90
N LYS A 117 -14.18 -4.73 3.50
CA LYS A 117 -15.59 -4.35 3.77
C LYS A 117 -16.55 -4.90 2.71
N PHE A 118 -16.05 -5.32 1.55
CA PHE A 118 -16.87 -5.93 0.52
C PHE A 118 -17.60 -7.15 1.08
N LYS A 119 -18.91 -7.26 0.83
CA LYS A 119 -19.69 -8.44 1.21
C LYS A 119 -19.60 -9.45 0.07
N THR A 120 -19.07 -10.62 0.37
CA THR A 120 -19.17 -11.78 -0.53
C THR A 120 -20.48 -12.47 -0.21
N ASP A 121 -21.45 -12.36 -1.11
CA ASP A 121 -22.73 -13.09 -1.03
C ASP A 121 -22.51 -14.61 -1.15
#